data_AF-A0A7D7C5H5-F1
#
_entry.id   AF-A0A7D7C5H5-F1
#
_cell.length_a   1.000
_cell.length_b   1.000
_cell.length_c   1.000
_cell.angle_alpha   90.00
_cell.angle_beta   90.00
_cell.angle_gamma   90.00
#
_symmetry.space_group_name_H-M   'P 1'
#
loop_
_entity.id
_entity.type
_entity.pdbx_description
1 polymer ?
#
loop_
_entity_poly.entity_id
_entity_poly.type
_entity_poly.pdbx_seq_one_letter_code
_entity_poly.pdbx_strand_id
1 'polypeptide(L)' 'MTKNNKNNSLENTKWIDYTCSRTFICARCGDKVTTREGVVDKRVKFCSALCRRRYWRHKK' A
#
# COMPACT_ATOMS: atom_id res chain seq x y z
N MET A 1 45.82 4.59 18.22
CA MET A 1 44.39 4.25 18.31
C MET A 1 43.71 4.62 16.99
N THR A 2 43.81 3.76 16.00
CA THR A 2 43.21 3.97 14.67
C THR A 2 41.94 3.14 14.58
N LYS A 3 40.78 3.81 14.56
CA LYS A 3 39.54 3.18 14.08
C LYS A 3 39.02 4.03 12.93
N ASN A 4 39.15 3.42 11.76
CA ASN A 4 39.01 4.02 10.45
C ASN A 4 37.58 4.44 10.14
N ASN A 5 37.50 5.65 9.60
CA ASN A 5 36.48 6.13 8.69
C ASN A 5 36.21 5.10 7.58
N LYS A 6 34.97 4.59 7.52
CA LYS A 6 34.36 4.02 6.31
C LYS A 6 33.03 4.72 6.08
N ASN A 7 33.12 5.98 5.64
CA ASN A 7 32.05 6.67 4.95
C ASN A 7 31.92 6.03 3.56
N ASN A 8 31.01 5.08 3.38
CA ASN A 8 30.39 4.90 2.06
C ASN A 8 29.14 4.02 2.06
N SER A 9 28.16 4.45 1.28
CA SER A 9 27.03 3.68 0.74
C SER A 9 25.86 3.37 1.68
N LEU A 10 25.08 4.40 2.04
CA LEU A 10 23.63 4.27 2.27
C LEU A 10 22.91 5.58 1.87
N GLU A 11 23.32 6.20 0.77
CA GLU A 11 22.49 7.22 0.12
C GLU A 11 21.56 6.52 -0.88
N ASN A 12 20.25 6.81 -0.79
CA ASN A 12 19.17 6.37 -1.69
C ASN A 12 18.29 5.18 -1.26
N THR A 13 17.86 5.12 0.00
CA THR A 13 16.54 4.56 0.32
C THR A 13 15.67 5.67 0.89
N LYS A 14 14.97 6.36 -0.01
CA LYS A 14 13.87 7.27 0.28
C LYS A 14 12.96 6.61 1.31
N TRP A 15 12.90 7.17 2.52
CA TRP A 15 12.02 6.68 3.60
C TRP A 15 10.59 6.65 3.07
N ILE A 16 10.10 5.47 2.69
CA ILE A 16 8.72 5.32 2.27
C ILE A 16 7.91 5.50 3.54
N ASP A 17 7.16 6.59 3.61
CA ASP A 17 6.32 6.92 4.75
C ASP A 17 5.26 5.81 4.92
N TYR A 18 5.60 4.84 5.78
CA TYR A 18 4.79 3.67 6.10
C TYR A 18 3.51 4.06 6.84
N THR A 19 3.38 5.33 7.25
CA THR A 19 2.23 5.84 8.00
C THR A 19 1.11 6.39 7.11
N CYS A 20 1.30 6.42 5.78
CA CYS A 20 0.32 6.97 4.86
C CYS A 20 -0.90 6.02 4.72
N SER A 21 -1.84 6.16 5.65
CA SER A 21 -3.12 5.46 5.59
C SER A 21 -3.99 6.07 4.49
N ARG A 22 -4.61 5.22 3.67
CA ARG A 22 -5.52 5.66 2.60
C ARG A 22 -6.91 5.10 2.83
N THR A 23 -7.93 5.94 2.65
CA THR A 23 -9.32 5.55 2.77
C THR A 23 -10.01 5.60 1.41
N PHE A 24 -10.76 4.54 1.07
CA PHE A 24 -11.53 4.46 -0.17
C PHE A 24 -12.85 3.70 0.05
N ILE A 25 -13.78 3.84 -0.90
CA ILE A 25 -15.06 3.12 -0.89
C ILE A 25 -14.98 1.94 -1.85
N CYS A 26 -15.38 0.75 -1.39
CA CYS A 26 -15.38 -0.43 -2.24
C CYS A 26 -16.45 -0.32 -3.33
N ALA A 27 -16.05 -0.39 -4.60
CA ALA A 27 -16.97 -0.30 -5.74
C ALA A 27 -17.99 -1.46 -5.84
N ARG A 28 -17.85 -2.52 -5.03
CA ARG A 28 -18.78 -3.67 -5.00
C ARG A 28 -19.78 -3.59 -3.85
N CYS A 29 -19.30 -3.43 -2.62
CA CYS A 29 -20.17 -3.45 -1.43
C CYS A 29 -20.49 -2.07 -0.86
N GLY A 30 -19.78 -1.01 -1.27
CA GLY A 30 -19.95 0.32 -0.68
C GLY A 30 -19.24 0.51 0.67
N ASP A 31 -18.56 -0.52 1.19
CA ASP A 31 -17.85 -0.41 2.46
C ASP A 31 -16.69 0.60 2.38
N LYS A 32 -16.55 1.40 3.44
CA LYS A 32 -15.39 2.27 3.64
C LYS A 32 -14.22 1.44 4.16
N VAL A 33 -13.11 1.46 3.43
CA VAL A 33 -11.88 0.72 3.74
C VAL A 33 -10.78 1.71 4.05
N THR A 34 -10.11 1.51 5.18
CA THR A 34 -8.88 2.25 5.53
C THR A 34 -7.71 1.28 5.49
N THR A 35 -6.80 1.52 4.55
CA THR A 35 -5.52 0.82 4.44
C THR A 35 -4.53 1.48 5.39
N ARG A 36 -3.91 0.71 6.29
CA ARG A 36 -3.00 1.25 7.32
C ARG A 36 -1.54 1.24 6.88
N GLU A 37 -1.20 0.46 5.85
CA GLU A 37 0.16 0.25 5.39
C GLU A 37 0.22 0.49 3.87
N GLY A 38 0.33 1.76 3.46
CA GLY A 38 0.20 2.15 2.06
C GLY A 38 1.20 1.51 1.09
N VAL A 39 2.28 0.90 1.60
CA VAL A 39 3.30 0.20 0.80
C VAL A 39 2.93 -1.26 0.55
N VAL A 40 2.34 -1.91 1.56
CA VAL A 40 1.98 -3.34 1.53
C VAL A 40 0.58 -3.50 0.94
N ASP A 41 -0.33 -2.64 1.37
CA ASP A 41 -1.72 -2.68 0.95
C ASP A 41 -1.98 -1.70 -0.21
N LYS A 42 -1.94 -2.25 -1.43
CA LYS A 42 -2.15 -1.51 -2.68
C LYS A 42 -3.62 -1.49 -3.14
N ARG A 43 -4.57 -1.82 -2.25
CA ARG A 43 -6.00 -1.81 -2.61
C ARG A 43 -6.48 -0.37 -2.79
N VAL A 44 -7.09 -0.09 -3.94
CA VAL A 44 -7.59 1.26 -4.29
C VAL A 44 -9.08 1.31 -4.63
N LYS A 45 -9.69 0.17 -4.96
CA LYS A 45 -11.05 0.11 -5.53
C LYS A 45 -11.95 -0.93 -4.90
N PHE A 46 -11.37 -2.02 -4.41
CA PHE A 46 -12.11 -3.14 -3.86
C PHE A 46 -11.55 -3.51 -2.49
N CYS A 47 -12.45 -3.71 -1.51
CA CYS A 47 -12.05 -4.15 -0.18
C CYS A 47 -11.46 -5.57 -0.18
N SER A 48 -11.66 -6.38 -1.22
CA SER A 48 -11.09 -7.72 -1.30
C SER A 48 -11.03 -8.25 -2.74
N ALA A 49 -10.21 -9.29 -2.96
CA ALA A 49 -10.19 -10.02 -4.22
C ALA A 49 -11.54 -10.66 -4.56
N LEU A 50 -12.35 -11.00 -3.55
CA LEU A 50 -13.69 -11.53 -3.73
C LEU A 50 -14.65 -10.46 -4.27
N CYS A 51 -14.60 -9.23 -3.72
CA CYS A 51 -15.33 -8.09 -4.25
C CYS A 51 -14.94 -7.75 -5.68
N ARG A 52 -13.63 -7.78 -5.98
CA ARG A 52 -13.13 -7.60 -7.35
C ARG A 52 -13.74 -8.64 -8.29
N ARG A 53 -13.62 -9.94 -7.98
CA ARG A 53 -14.17 -11.02 -8.82
C ARG A 53 -15.69 -10.87 -9.04
N ARG A 54 -16.46 -10.62 -7.98
CA ARG A 54 -17.92 -10.48 -8.07
C ARG A 54 -18.35 -9.27 -8.89
N TYR A 55 -17.64 -8.14 -8.75
CA TYR A 55 -17.94 -6.92 -9.51
C TYR A 55 -17.78 -7.13 -11.02
N TRP A 56 -16.74 -7.87 -11.45
CA TRP A 56 -16.50 -8.13 -12.87
C TRP A 56 -17.27 -9.31 -13.45
N ARG A 57 -17.77 -10.23 -12.61
CA ARG A 57 -18.41 -11.48 -13.04
C ARG A 57 -19.61 -11.29 -14.00
N HIS A 58 -20.23 -10.12 -13.97
CA HIS A 58 -21.42 -9.82 -14.79
C HIS A 58 -21.33 -8.48 -15.52
N LYS A 59 -20.13 -7.90 -15.68
CA LYS A 59 -19.97 -6.78 -16.61
C LYS A 59 -20.04 -7.32 -18.04
N LYS A 60 -21.24 -7.27 -18.63
CA LYS A 60 -21.44 -7.29 -20.07
C LYS A 60 -21.06 -5.93 -20.66
#